data_AF-M5BJZ9-F1
#
_entry.id   AF-M5BJZ9-F1
#
_cell.length_a   1.000
_cell.length_b   1.000
_cell.length_c   1.000
_cell.angle_alpha   90.00
_cell.angle_beta   90.00
_cell.angle_gamma   90.00
#
_symmetry.space_group_name_H-M   'P 1'
#
loop_
_entity.id
_entity.type
_entity.pdbx_description
1 polymer ?
#
loop_
_entity_poly.entity_id
_entity_poly.type
_entity_poly.pdbx_seq_one_letter_code
_entity_poly.pdbx_strand_id
1 'polypeptide(L)'
;MSNDLDLQSILGEPRNSPKLTALIQRLGSLATPPITSLAPDSKSYAGTTYDNYYDIGISLMFTHPTKGSNVDEYVCDSIDVMNVPDAEAGNTRAAKTSSRYRPFPGLPLPLTKRDSATTATDDTSSSSETFPLKPTTIGAEFVQYFGEPGRKGGGTGSAGPGIWCDWPGQGLMVEFGGDEARGPSAWETGAKAVWSVVTLFRPT
;
A
#
# COMPACT_ATOMS: atom_id res chain seq x y z
N MET A 1 21.10 6.20 -6.07
CA MET A 1 21.05 4.79 -5.64
C MET A 1 19.61 4.37 -5.73
N SER A 2 19.28 3.35 -6.53
CA SER A 2 17.92 2.83 -6.60
C SER A 2 17.57 2.28 -5.21
N ASN A 3 16.51 2.81 -4.59
CA ASN A 3 15.94 2.21 -3.40
C ASN A 3 15.15 0.99 -3.88
N ASP A 4 15.84 -0.11 -4.18
CA ASP A 4 15.19 -1.36 -4.58
C ASP A 4 14.49 -1.98 -3.37
N LEU A 5 13.34 -1.41 -3.02
CA LEU A 5 12.39 -1.97 -2.07
C LEU A 5 11.36 -2.75 -2.87
N ASP A 6 11.49 -4.07 -2.85
CA ASP A 6 10.52 -4.96 -3.46
C ASP A 6 9.51 -5.44 -2.41
N LEU A 7 8.50 -4.62 -2.14
CA LEU A 7 7.41 -4.99 -1.21
C LEU A 7 6.59 -6.17 -1.71
N GLN A 8 6.42 -6.31 -3.04
CA GLN A 8 5.61 -7.39 -3.61
C GLN A 8 6.24 -8.76 -3.32
N SER A 9 7.56 -8.82 -3.26
CA SER A 9 8.28 -10.03 -2.91
C SER A 9 8.03 -10.52 -1.48
N ILE A 10 7.47 -9.71 -0.59
CA ILE A 10 7.10 -10.11 0.77
C ILE A 10 5.74 -10.83 0.80
N LEU A 11 4.89 -10.64 -0.21
CA LEU A 11 3.61 -11.32 -0.28
C LEU A 11 3.82 -12.84 -0.36
N GLY A 12 3.17 -13.59 0.51
CA GLY A 12 3.35 -15.04 0.67
C GLY A 12 4.47 -15.45 1.63
N GLU A 13 5.30 -14.52 2.11
CA GLU A 13 6.35 -14.84 3.09
C GLU A 13 5.77 -15.03 4.50
N PRO A 14 6.33 -15.95 5.31
CA PRO A 14 5.92 -16.10 6.70
C PRO A 14 6.39 -14.92 7.56
N ARG A 15 5.73 -14.71 8.70
CA ARG A 15 6.00 -13.59 9.63
C ARG A 15 7.43 -13.53 10.16
N ASN A 16 8.12 -14.67 10.24
CA ASN A 16 9.51 -14.78 10.70
C ASN A 16 10.52 -14.92 9.55
N SER A 17 10.14 -14.63 8.30
CA SER A 17 11.04 -14.83 7.18
C SER A 17 12.26 -13.88 7.26
N PRO A 18 13.47 -14.35 6.90
CA PRO A 18 14.65 -13.50 6.84
C PRO A 18 14.48 -12.31 5.88
N LYS A 19 13.70 -12.52 4.81
CA LYS A 19 13.41 -11.52 3.79
C LYS A 19 12.58 -10.37 4.35
N LEU A 20 11.52 -10.69 5.09
CA LEU A 20 10.72 -9.70 5.79
C LEU A 20 11.56 -8.96 6.83
N THR A 21 12.34 -9.69 7.64
CA THR A 21 13.23 -9.08 8.65
C THR A 21 14.20 -8.08 8.03
N ALA A 22 14.83 -8.44 6.91
CA ALA A 22 15.75 -7.57 6.18
C ALA A 22 15.04 -6.33 5.60
N LEU A 23 13.82 -6.48 5.08
CA LEU A 23 13.02 -5.35 4.61
C LEU A 23 12.71 -4.37 5.75
N ILE A 24 12.24 -4.86 6.90
CA ILE A 24 11.92 -4.01 8.06
C ILE A 24 13.16 -3.25 8.53
N GLN A 25 14.31 -3.92 8.64
CA GLN A 25 15.58 -3.26 9.00
C GLN A 25 15.98 -2.20 7.97
N ARG A 26 15.83 -2.50 6.67
CA ARG A 26 16.11 -1.53 5.61
C ARG A 26 15.22 -0.31 5.71
N LEU A 27 13.92 -0.49 5.93
CA LEU A 27 12.98 0.62 6.13
C LEU A 27 13.33 1.45 7.37
N GLY A 28 13.75 0.80 8.46
CA GLY A 28 14.26 1.49 9.65
C GLY A 28 15.46 2.39 9.35
N SER A 29 16.39 1.94 8.51
CA SER A 29 17.54 2.78 8.09
C SER A 29 17.19 3.93 7.13
N LEU A 30 16.08 3.81 6.39
CA LEU A 30 15.58 4.87 5.50
C LEU A 30 14.73 5.91 6.24
N ALA A 31 14.21 5.56 7.42
CA ALA A 31 13.44 6.49 8.25
C ALA A 31 14.29 7.70 8.65
N THR A 32 13.63 8.85 8.88
CA THR A 32 14.29 10.09 9.31
C THR A 32 13.65 10.61 10.59
N PRO A 33 14.27 10.51 11.77
CA PRO A 33 15.58 9.89 12.01
C PRO A 33 15.55 8.37 11.81
N PRO A 34 16.70 7.72 11.54
CA PRO A 34 16.80 6.26 11.42
C PRO A 34 16.38 5.54 12.70
N ILE A 35 15.78 4.37 12.54
CA ILE A 35 15.25 3.54 13.64
C ILE A 35 15.97 2.19 13.60
N THR A 36 16.68 1.87 14.68
CA THR A 36 17.50 0.67 14.78
C THR A 36 16.77 -0.53 15.37
N SER A 37 15.67 -0.29 16.10
CA SER A 37 14.85 -1.33 16.72
C SER A 37 13.39 -1.11 16.35
N LEU A 38 12.90 -1.91 15.42
CA LEU A 38 11.51 -1.91 14.99
C LEU A 38 10.81 -3.14 15.55
N ALA A 39 9.78 -2.92 16.35
CA ALA A 39 8.87 -3.96 16.81
C ALA A 39 7.45 -3.61 16.35
N PRO A 40 6.69 -4.56 15.79
CA PRO A 40 5.31 -4.29 15.41
C PRO A 40 4.41 -4.20 16.63
N ASP A 41 3.36 -3.37 16.54
CA ASP A 41 2.17 -3.51 17.39
C ASP A 41 1.26 -4.57 16.74
N SER A 42 1.32 -5.79 17.28
CA SER A 42 0.62 -6.95 16.73
C SER A 42 -0.82 -7.06 17.24
N LYS A 43 -1.76 -7.24 16.31
CA LYS A 43 -3.19 -7.45 16.62
C LYS A 43 -3.71 -8.69 15.90
N SER A 44 -4.16 -9.67 16.66
CA SER A 44 -4.70 -10.92 16.12
C SER A 44 -6.22 -10.96 16.25
N TYR A 45 -6.86 -11.42 15.18
CA TYR A 45 -8.27 -11.72 15.05
C TYR A 45 -8.43 -13.15 14.54
N ALA A 46 -9.66 -13.68 14.50
CA ALA A 46 -9.90 -15.03 14.01
C ALA A 46 -9.36 -15.22 12.58
N GLY A 47 -8.28 -16.00 12.43
CA GLY A 47 -7.66 -16.33 11.14
C GLY A 47 -6.79 -15.22 10.53
N THR A 48 -6.48 -14.14 11.25
CA THR A 48 -5.68 -13.02 10.73
C THR A 48 -4.86 -12.35 11.83
N THR A 49 -3.60 -12.00 11.52
CA THR A 49 -2.76 -11.19 12.41
C THR A 49 -2.22 -9.99 11.65
N TYR A 50 -2.32 -8.81 12.25
CA TYR A 50 -1.75 -7.58 11.73
C TYR A 50 -0.49 -7.22 12.50
N ASP A 51 0.59 -6.93 11.80
CA ASP A 51 1.78 -6.29 12.35
C ASP A 51 1.86 -4.85 11.88
N ASN A 52 1.58 -3.92 12.79
CA ASN A 52 1.56 -2.49 12.51
C ASN A 52 2.92 -1.89 12.87
N TYR A 53 3.69 -1.44 11.87
CA TYR A 53 4.95 -0.73 12.06
C TYR A 53 4.75 0.77 11.89
N TYR A 54 4.17 1.39 12.92
CA TYR A 54 3.78 2.79 12.91
C TYR A 54 4.91 3.74 12.51
N ASP A 55 6.12 3.51 13.03
CA ASP A 55 7.24 4.42 12.82
C ASP A 55 7.87 4.38 11.42
N ILE A 56 7.53 3.38 10.61
CA ILE A 56 7.96 3.25 9.21
C ILE A 56 6.78 3.19 8.22
N GLY A 57 5.57 3.51 8.67
CA GLY A 57 4.44 3.71 7.77
C GLY A 57 3.98 2.47 7.01
N ILE A 58 4.07 1.28 7.61
CA ILE A 58 3.52 0.05 7.00
C ILE A 58 2.68 -0.77 7.98
N SER A 59 1.70 -1.49 7.44
CA SER A 59 0.98 -2.56 8.15
C SER A 59 1.03 -3.84 7.30
N LEU A 60 1.33 -4.96 7.93
CA LEU A 60 1.36 -6.27 7.29
C LEU A 60 0.19 -7.11 7.80
N MET A 61 -0.61 -7.66 6.90
CA MET A 61 -1.67 -8.60 7.23
C MET A 61 -1.19 -10.02 6.94
N PHE A 62 -1.25 -10.89 7.93
CA PHE A 62 -0.93 -12.30 7.82
C PHE A 62 -2.19 -13.15 7.92
N THR A 63 -2.39 -14.07 6.99
CA THR A 63 -3.53 -15.01 6.98
C THR A 63 -3.08 -16.41 6.58
N HIS A 64 -3.96 -17.39 6.73
CA HIS A 64 -3.69 -18.73 6.21
C HIS A 64 -3.59 -18.70 4.67
N PRO A 65 -2.61 -19.39 4.07
CA PRO A 65 -2.42 -19.39 2.62
C PRO A 65 -3.62 -19.95 1.86
N THR A 66 -4.39 -20.84 2.50
CA THR A 66 -5.65 -21.39 2.00
C THR A 66 -6.78 -21.05 2.98
N LYS A 67 -7.85 -20.45 2.47
CA LYS A 67 -9.04 -20.14 3.28
C LYS A 67 -9.59 -21.41 3.92
N GLY A 68 -9.78 -21.39 5.25
CA GLY A 68 -10.28 -22.53 6.00
C GLY A 68 -9.24 -23.61 6.33
N SER A 69 -7.96 -23.38 6.02
CA SER A 69 -6.89 -24.24 6.52
C SER A 69 -6.73 -24.07 8.04
N ASN A 70 -6.57 -25.19 8.74
CA ASN A 70 -6.21 -25.23 10.16
C ASN A 70 -4.69 -25.44 10.36
N VAL A 71 -3.91 -25.44 9.28
CA VAL A 71 -2.44 -25.50 9.37
C VAL A 71 -1.96 -24.18 9.94
N ASP A 72 -1.17 -24.24 11.01
CA ASP A 72 -0.62 -23.07 11.72
C ASP A 72 0.52 -22.41 10.92
N GLU A 73 0.20 -22.04 9.68
CA GLU A 73 1.08 -21.36 8.76
C GLU A 73 0.36 -20.09 8.29
N TYR A 74 0.93 -18.96 8.69
CA TYR A 74 0.44 -17.63 8.36
C TYR A 74 1.45 -16.96 7.44
N VAL A 75 0.98 -16.49 6.29
CA VAL A 75 1.79 -15.81 5.28
C VAL A 75 1.29 -14.40 5.07
N CYS A 76 2.16 -13.50 4.64
CA CYS A 76 1.82 -12.12 4.35
C CYS A 76 0.84 -12.07 3.17
N ASP A 77 -0.40 -11.68 3.44
CA ASP A 77 -1.46 -11.61 2.46
C ASP A 77 -1.54 -10.24 1.79
N SER A 78 -1.39 -9.19 2.60
CA SER A 78 -1.38 -7.80 2.13
C SER A 78 -0.44 -6.91 2.93
N ILE A 79 -0.05 -5.81 2.31
CA ILE A 79 0.83 -4.78 2.85
C ILE A 79 0.17 -3.43 2.61
N ASP A 80 -0.17 -2.71 3.67
CA ASP A 80 -0.59 -1.33 3.57
C ASP A 80 0.63 -0.43 3.71
N VAL A 81 0.78 0.48 2.74
CA VAL A 81 1.78 1.55 2.72
C VAL A 81 1.06 2.84 3.06
N MET A 82 1.56 3.56 4.05
CA MET A 82 0.92 4.77 4.56
C MET A 82 1.55 6.01 3.95
N ASN A 83 0.71 6.87 3.37
CA ASN A 83 1.03 8.26 3.10
C ASN A 83 0.43 9.11 4.21
N VAL A 84 1.28 9.87 4.88
CA VAL A 84 0.82 10.91 5.79
C VAL A 84 1.27 12.21 5.15
N PRO A 85 0.47 12.81 4.26
CA PRO A 85 0.82 14.10 3.71
C PRO A 85 0.97 15.08 4.88
N ASP A 86 2.07 15.83 4.88
CA ASP A 86 2.31 16.83 5.90
C ASP A 86 1.06 17.72 6.03
N ALA A 87 0.63 17.97 7.26
CA ALA A 87 -0.52 18.84 7.57
C ALA A 87 -0.38 20.25 6.97
N GLU A 88 0.84 20.61 6.52
CA GLU A 88 1.19 21.80 5.74
C GLU A 88 0.36 21.99 4.47
N ALA A 89 -0.20 20.92 3.87
CA ALA A 89 -1.07 21.04 2.68
C ALA A 89 -2.49 21.57 3.00
N GLY A 90 -2.75 22.08 4.21
CA GLY A 90 -4.08 22.53 4.67
C GLY A 90 -5.08 21.38 4.87
N ASN A 91 -4.63 20.13 4.67
CA ASN A 91 -5.47 18.96 4.63
C ASN A 91 -5.49 18.23 5.98
N THR A 92 -6.06 18.89 6.98
CA THR A 92 -6.16 18.38 8.37
C THR A 92 -6.94 17.07 8.52
N ARG A 93 -7.70 16.66 7.50
CA ARG A 93 -8.57 15.47 7.55
C ARG A 93 -7.93 14.21 6.99
N ALA A 94 -7.00 14.31 6.03
CA ALA A 94 -6.18 13.17 5.61
C ALA A 94 -5.34 12.60 6.77
N ALA A 95 -4.97 13.43 7.74
CA ALA A 95 -4.21 13.04 8.93
C ALA A 95 -5.00 12.20 9.97
N LYS A 96 -6.33 12.12 9.89
CA LYS A 96 -7.14 11.50 10.97
C LYS A 96 -7.10 9.98 10.99
N THR A 97 -7.06 9.31 9.84
CA THR A 97 -6.94 7.84 9.75
C THR A 97 -5.50 7.36 9.92
N SER A 98 -4.53 8.23 9.68
CA SER A 98 -3.09 7.94 9.75
C SER A 98 -2.38 8.54 10.97
N SER A 99 -3.10 9.08 11.96
CA SER A 99 -2.50 9.89 13.04
C SER A 99 -1.39 9.20 13.86
N ARG A 100 -1.34 7.85 13.88
CA ARG A 100 -0.27 7.09 14.55
C ARG A 100 0.86 6.66 13.60
N TYR A 101 0.60 6.59 12.30
CA TYR A 101 1.61 6.19 11.31
C TYR A 101 2.48 7.37 10.91
N ARG A 102 3.76 7.11 10.70
CA ARG A 102 4.65 8.01 9.97
C ARG A 102 4.53 7.73 8.47
N PRO A 103 4.91 8.68 7.60
CA PRO A 103 5.01 8.41 6.16
C PRO A 103 5.97 7.25 5.88
N PHE A 104 5.65 6.44 4.87
CA PHE A 104 6.54 5.38 4.40
C PHE A 104 7.89 5.96 3.95
N PRO A 105 9.02 5.55 4.55
CA PRO A 105 10.33 6.13 4.25
C PRO A 105 10.91 5.64 2.91
N GLY A 106 10.29 4.64 2.30
CA GLY A 106 10.72 4.05 1.03
C GLY A 106 10.22 4.76 -0.23
N LEU A 107 9.62 5.96 -0.11
CA LEU A 107 9.14 6.72 -1.26
C LEU A 107 10.30 7.44 -2.00
N PRO A 108 10.25 7.57 -3.33
CA PRO A 108 9.23 7.01 -4.23
C PRO A 108 9.35 5.49 -4.38
N LEU A 109 8.21 4.79 -4.31
CA LEU A 109 8.15 3.33 -4.42
C LEU A 109 7.82 2.95 -5.88
N PRO A 110 8.68 2.20 -6.59
CA PRO A 110 8.35 1.73 -7.94
C PRO A 110 7.29 0.63 -7.87
N LEU A 111 6.18 0.84 -8.57
CA LEU A 111 5.15 -0.18 -8.81
C LEU A 111 5.20 -0.62 -10.27
N THR A 112 5.12 -1.92 -10.52
CA THR A 112 5.11 -2.48 -11.87
C THR A 112 3.72 -3.00 -12.20
N LYS A 113 3.25 -2.80 -13.43
CA LYS A 113 2.06 -3.50 -13.93
C LYS A 113 2.33 -4.99 -13.99
N ARG A 114 1.36 -5.79 -13.56
CA ARG A 114 1.29 -7.18 -13.95
C ARG A 114 0.51 -7.27 -15.25
N ASP A 115 1.16 -7.77 -16.29
CA ASP A 115 0.48 -8.07 -17.53
C ASP A 115 -0.41 -9.30 -17.31
N SER A 116 -1.70 -9.16 -17.63
CA SER A 116 -2.68 -10.25 -17.47
C SER A 116 -2.50 -11.38 -18.50
N ALA A 117 -1.45 -11.32 -19.32
CA ALA A 117 -1.14 -12.30 -20.36
C ALA A 117 0.35 -12.27 -20.72
N THR A 118 1.15 -13.18 -20.16
CA THR A 118 2.32 -13.72 -20.85
C THR A 118 2.64 -15.11 -20.30
N THR A 119 2.15 -16.12 -21.02
CA THR A 119 2.90 -17.36 -21.24
C THR A 119 4.35 -17.02 -21.52
N ALA A 120 5.25 -17.66 -20.80
CA ALA A 120 6.68 -17.57 -20.97
C ALA A 120 7.08 -17.82 -22.43
N THR A 121 7.45 -16.77 -23.16
CA THR A 121 8.35 -16.83 -24.32
C THR A 121 8.80 -15.41 -24.67
N ASP A 122 10.10 -15.30 -24.93
CA ASP A 122 10.87 -14.20 -25.50
C ASP A 122 11.38 -13.07 -24.59
N ASP A 123 12.65 -13.27 -24.19
CA ASP A 123 13.68 -12.25 -24.01
C ASP A 123 13.68 -11.24 -25.16
N THR A 124 13.06 -10.08 -24.96
CA THR A 124 13.52 -8.83 -25.60
C THR A 124 13.12 -7.63 -24.74
N SER A 125 14.07 -7.17 -23.93
CA SER A 125 14.28 -5.80 -23.44
C SER A 125 13.17 -4.74 -23.68
N SER A 126 11.97 -4.92 -23.14
CA SER A 126 11.11 -3.78 -22.84
C SER A 126 11.46 -3.36 -21.42
N SER A 127 11.97 -2.14 -21.25
CA SER A 127 12.05 -1.55 -19.92
C SER A 127 10.62 -1.52 -19.39
N SER A 128 10.26 -2.41 -18.47
CA SER A 128 8.96 -2.37 -17.81
C SER A 128 8.84 -0.99 -17.19
N GLU A 129 8.02 -0.13 -17.80
CA GLU A 129 7.81 1.23 -17.33
C GLU A 129 7.29 1.11 -15.90
N THR A 130 8.01 1.64 -14.90
CA THR A 130 7.57 1.59 -13.51
C THR A 130 6.76 2.83 -13.18
N PHE A 131 5.72 2.68 -12.37
CA PHE A 131 4.95 3.77 -11.80
C PHE A 131 5.62 4.23 -10.51
N PRO A 132 6.21 5.45 -10.48
CA PRO A 132 6.87 5.94 -9.28
C PRO A 132 5.81 6.50 -8.31
N LEU A 133 5.37 5.69 -7.35
CA LEU A 133 4.47 6.14 -6.30
C LEU A 133 5.20 7.17 -5.42
N LYS A 134 4.80 8.43 -5.52
CA LYS A 134 5.35 9.57 -4.76
C LYS A 134 4.37 9.98 -3.68
N PRO A 135 4.81 10.70 -2.61
CA PRO A 135 3.89 11.26 -1.62
C PRO A 135 2.81 12.17 -2.22
N THR A 136 3.08 12.78 -3.37
CA THR A 136 2.19 13.71 -4.07
C THR A 136 1.37 13.06 -5.19
N THR A 137 1.44 11.73 -5.35
CA THR A 137 0.72 11.05 -6.43
C THR A 137 -0.79 11.22 -6.28
N ILE A 138 -1.48 11.50 -7.38
CA ILE A 138 -2.93 11.77 -7.38
C ILE A 138 -3.74 10.69 -8.12
N GLY A 139 -5.04 10.67 -7.88
CA GLY A 139 -5.96 9.70 -8.50
C GLY A 139 -5.87 9.61 -10.02
N ALA A 140 -5.73 10.75 -10.71
CA ALA A 140 -5.60 10.78 -12.17
C ALA A 140 -4.37 10.00 -12.67
N GLU A 141 -3.25 10.05 -11.94
CA GLU A 141 -2.02 9.35 -12.34
C GLU A 141 -2.16 7.83 -12.20
N PHE A 142 -2.86 7.36 -11.16
CA PHE A 142 -3.19 5.93 -11.03
C PHE A 142 -4.05 5.44 -12.19
N VAL A 143 -5.11 6.17 -12.55
CA VAL A 143 -5.99 5.78 -13.65
C VAL A 143 -5.27 5.85 -14.99
N GLN A 144 -4.45 6.90 -15.21
CA GLN A 144 -3.66 7.04 -16.44
C GLN A 144 -2.70 5.87 -16.62
N TYR A 145 -2.08 5.40 -15.53
CA TYR A 145 -1.15 4.29 -15.60
C TYR A 145 -1.88 2.93 -15.57
N PHE A 146 -2.64 2.60 -14.53
CA PHE A 146 -3.26 1.26 -14.35
C PHE A 146 -4.58 1.05 -15.10
N GLY A 147 -5.15 2.08 -15.74
CA GLY A 147 -6.47 2.03 -16.36
C GLY A 147 -7.62 2.17 -15.35
N GLU A 148 -8.84 1.89 -15.78
CA GLU A 148 -10.01 1.96 -14.90
C GLU A 148 -9.97 0.87 -13.81
N PRO A 149 -10.30 1.19 -12.55
CA PRO A 149 -10.33 0.20 -11.47
C PRO A 149 -11.49 -0.79 -11.66
N GLY A 150 -11.26 -2.04 -11.28
CA GLY A 150 -12.29 -3.09 -11.32
C GLY A 150 -13.36 -2.93 -10.24
N ARG A 151 -13.00 -2.30 -9.11
CA ARG A 151 -13.93 -1.94 -8.03
C ARG A 151 -13.60 -0.55 -7.50
N LYS A 152 -14.61 0.18 -7.05
CA LYS A 152 -14.46 1.51 -6.47
C LYS A 152 -15.59 1.84 -5.51
N GLY A 153 -15.36 2.67 -4.50
CA GLY A 153 -16.36 3.01 -3.49
C GLY A 153 -15.92 4.10 -2.52
N GLY A 154 -16.73 4.37 -1.50
CA GLY A 154 -16.41 5.36 -0.47
C GLY A 154 -16.76 6.80 -0.85
N GLY A 155 -16.19 7.76 -0.12
CA GLY A 155 -16.40 9.21 -0.31
C GLY A 155 -17.70 9.76 0.29
N THR A 156 -18.65 8.90 0.67
CA THR A 156 -19.95 9.34 1.21
C THR A 156 -19.81 9.83 2.66
N GLY A 157 -20.19 11.09 2.89
CA GLY A 157 -20.23 11.71 4.22
C GLY A 157 -18.87 12.17 4.76
N SER A 158 -18.89 12.70 5.99
CA SER A 158 -17.72 13.30 6.65
C SER A 158 -16.93 12.33 7.54
N ALA A 159 -17.47 11.14 7.81
CA ALA A 159 -16.95 10.20 8.80
C ALA A 159 -16.48 8.84 8.22
N GLY A 160 -16.76 8.54 6.95
CA GLY A 160 -16.33 7.29 6.28
C GLY A 160 -14.89 7.34 5.76
N PRO A 161 -14.40 6.31 5.05
CA PRO A 161 -13.17 6.42 4.26
C PRO A 161 -13.37 7.41 3.10
N GLY A 162 -12.27 7.91 2.52
CA GLY A 162 -12.33 8.66 1.27
C GLY A 162 -12.81 7.74 0.14
N ILE A 163 -12.82 8.26 -1.09
CA ILE A 163 -12.96 7.35 -2.24
C ILE A 163 -11.79 6.38 -2.26
N TRP A 164 -12.04 5.17 -2.74
CA TRP A 164 -11.04 4.14 -2.96
C TRP A 164 -11.26 3.47 -4.31
N CYS A 165 -10.16 3.02 -4.89
CA CYS A 165 -10.10 2.35 -6.18
C CYS A 165 -9.28 1.07 -6.03
N ASP A 166 -9.72 0.00 -6.67
CA ASP A 166 -9.11 -1.32 -6.57
C ASP A 166 -8.94 -1.92 -7.97
N TRP A 167 -7.72 -2.38 -8.24
CA TRP A 167 -7.27 -3.08 -9.44
C TRP A 167 -6.85 -4.52 -9.05
N PRO A 168 -7.80 -5.48 -8.96
CA PRO A 168 -7.51 -6.83 -8.47
C PRO A 168 -6.44 -7.57 -9.27
N GLY A 169 -6.44 -7.44 -10.60
CA GLY A 169 -5.40 -8.05 -11.46
C GLY A 169 -4.00 -7.49 -11.21
N GLN A 170 -3.92 -6.25 -10.72
CA GLN A 170 -2.67 -5.60 -10.33
C GLN A 170 -2.32 -5.87 -8.85
N GLY A 171 -3.22 -6.48 -8.08
CA GLY A 171 -3.04 -6.69 -6.65
C GLY A 171 -2.82 -5.37 -5.90
N LEU A 172 -3.57 -4.33 -6.31
CA LEU A 172 -3.39 -2.96 -5.88
C LEU A 172 -4.74 -2.35 -5.52
N MET A 173 -4.85 -1.82 -4.31
CA MET A 173 -5.95 -0.95 -3.89
C MET A 173 -5.38 0.36 -3.36
N VAL A 174 -6.07 1.46 -3.63
CA VAL A 174 -5.66 2.80 -3.25
C VAL A 174 -6.84 3.49 -2.57
N GLU A 175 -6.62 3.98 -1.36
CA GLU A 175 -7.52 4.91 -0.68
C GLU A 175 -6.99 6.33 -0.85
N PHE A 176 -7.89 7.27 -1.13
CA PHE A 176 -7.55 8.67 -1.29
C PHE A 176 -7.93 9.48 -0.05
N GLY A 177 -7.04 10.39 0.30
CA GLY A 177 -7.23 11.34 1.40
C GLY A 177 -7.67 12.71 0.90
N GLY A 178 -8.03 13.56 1.86
CA GLY A 178 -8.37 14.95 1.59
C GLY A 178 -9.83 15.27 1.39
N ASP A 179 -10.09 16.57 1.27
CA ASP A 179 -11.43 17.06 0.99
C ASP A 179 -11.85 16.68 -0.43
N GLU A 180 -10.90 16.53 -1.36
CA GLU A 180 -11.12 16.07 -2.74
C GLU A 180 -11.60 14.61 -2.82
N ALA A 181 -11.33 13.80 -1.80
CA ALA A 181 -11.74 12.40 -1.74
C ALA A 181 -13.07 12.19 -1.01
N ARG A 182 -13.79 13.28 -0.65
CA ARG A 182 -14.90 13.21 0.32
C ARG A 182 -16.07 14.12 -0.04
N GLY A 183 -17.23 13.76 0.48
CA GLY A 183 -18.45 14.53 0.32
C GLY A 183 -19.17 14.25 -1.01
N PRO A 184 -20.23 15.04 -1.30
CA PRO A 184 -21.09 14.80 -2.46
C PRO A 184 -20.36 14.83 -3.81
N SER A 185 -19.23 15.54 -3.89
CA SER A 185 -18.46 15.73 -5.12
C SER A 185 -17.17 14.90 -5.18
N ALA A 186 -17.02 13.91 -4.30
CA ALA A 186 -15.77 13.16 -4.15
C ALA A 186 -15.33 12.45 -5.44
N TRP A 187 -16.27 11.99 -6.25
CA TRP A 187 -15.96 11.29 -7.51
C TRP A 187 -15.61 12.25 -8.64
N GLU A 188 -16.12 13.47 -8.59
CA GLU A 188 -15.82 14.57 -9.50
C GLU A 188 -14.45 15.18 -9.20
N THR A 189 -14.06 15.25 -7.92
CA THR A 189 -12.77 15.82 -7.49
C THR A 189 -11.67 14.78 -7.28
N GLY A 190 -12.02 13.50 -7.21
CA GLY A 190 -11.11 12.39 -6.87
C GLY A 190 -9.88 12.26 -7.76
N ALA A 191 -9.95 12.70 -9.01
CA ALA A 191 -8.80 12.76 -9.92
C ALA A 191 -7.64 13.60 -9.34
N LYS A 192 -7.92 14.57 -8.48
CA LYS A 192 -6.94 15.46 -7.83
C LYS A 192 -6.57 15.01 -6.42
N ALA A 193 -7.27 14.01 -5.88
CA ALA A 193 -7.04 13.57 -4.51
C ALA A 193 -5.71 12.82 -4.42
N VAL A 194 -4.94 13.15 -3.38
CA VAL A 194 -3.67 12.46 -3.06
C VAL A 194 -4.00 11.16 -2.33
N TRP A 195 -3.27 10.09 -2.64
CA TRP A 195 -3.45 8.81 -1.92
C TRP A 195 -3.09 8.95 -0.44
N SER A 196 -3.83 8.26 0.42
CA SER A 196 -3.51 8.13 1.85
C SER A 196 -2.98 6.74 2.19
N VAL A 197 -3.49 5.70 1.53
CA VAL A 197 -3.06 4.32 1.74
C VAL A 197 -2.99 3.61 0.40
N VAL A 198 -1.90 2.87 0.19
CA VAL A 198 -1.77 1.91 -0.91
C VAL A 198 -1.67 0.52 -0.30
N THR A 199 -2.59 -0.36 -0.66
CA THR A 199 -2.57 -1.77 -0.26
C THR A 199 -2.07 -2.61 -1.42
N LEU A 200 -0.97 -3.33 -1.19
CA LEU A 200 -0.44 -4.35 -2.10
C LEU A 200 -0.91 -5.72 -1.61
N PHE A 201 -1.42 -6.55 -2.52
CA PHE A 201 -1.90 -7.89 -2.18
C PHE A 201 -1.66 -8.88 -3.33
N ARG A 202 -1.75 -10.18 -3.01
CA ARG A 202 -1.67 -11.24 -4.02
C ARG A 202 -2.88 -11.14 -4.95
N PRO A 203 -2.69 -11.07 -6.28
CA PRO A 203 -3.82 -11.00 -7.21
C PRO A 203 -4.72 -12.22 -7.03
N THR A 204 -6.02 -11.99 -7.14
CA THR A 204 -7.07 -13.01 -7.07
C THR A 204 -7.60 -13.34 -8.44
#